data_AF-A0A7X7EGI0-F1
#
_entry.id   AF-A0A7X7EGI0-F1
#
_cell.length_a   1.000
_cell.length_b   1.000
_cell.length_c   1.000
_cell.angle_alpha   90.00
_cell.angle_beta   90.00
_cell.angle_gamma   90.00
#
_symmetry.space_group_name_H-M   'P 1'
#
loop_
_entity.id
_entity.type
_entity.pdbx_description
1 polymer ?
#
loop_
_entity_poly.entity_id
_entity_poly.type
_entity_poly.pdbx_seq_one_letter_code
_entity_poly.pdbx_strand_id
1 'polypeptide(L)'
;MKLKFKVQPFQTAAVESVADCFAGQVNTSGIAYRIDPGSTRSQRRDAASGQTLYGTDTEETGFRNADLQLSEAHLLENIRGVQHRQNLPLSDRLVPSAGCGVNLDVEMETGTGKTYCYIKTVFELNKRYGWAKFIVVVPSIAIREGVLKSLEITAEHFTEHYGKKARFFAYNSKQLHHLESFSSDGGINVMVINIQAFNATGADNRRIYDELDDFQTRRPIDVISGNRPILILDEPQKMEGERTLEALAKFRPLFILRYSATHRTSHNRVHRLDALDAYNQKLVKKIAVRGITVKGLAGTTAYLYLESVEISAKAPVARMELEVRRSGGIRRIVKRLEKGRDLFVESNGLDQYRGFIIAQIDAVSDTVEFTNGEVLHAGDAVGDITETTVRRIQIREAIRAHLEKERMLFSRGVKTLSL
;
A
#
# COMPACT_ATOMS: atom_id res chain seq x y z
N MET A 1 21.49 1.51 10.63
CA MET A 1 20.66 2.71 10.87
C MET A 1 19.43 2.28 11.66
N LYS A 2 19.24 2.78 12.89
CA LYS A 2 18.06 2.45 13.71
C LYS A 2 16.96 3.46 13.38
N LEU A 3 15.82 2.98 12.88
CA LEU A 3 14.67 3.84 12.58
C LEU A 3 14.05 4.32 13.89
N LYS A 4 13.77 5.63 14.00
CA LYS A 4 13.00 6.19 15.12
C LYS A 4 11.55 6.34 14.68
N PHE A 5 10.66 5.60 15.30
CA PHE A 5 9.22 5.72 15.05
C PHE A 5 8.64 6.84 15.91
N LYS A 6 7.77 7.65 15.32
CA LYS A 6 7.00 8.66 16.02
C LYS A 6 5.53 8.30 15.89
N VAL A 7 4.82 8.24 17.02
CA VAL A 7 3.38 8.03 17.02
C VAL A 7 2.71 9.31 16.51
N GLN A 8 2.01 9.21 15.39
CA GLN A 8 1.25 10.34 14.85
C GLN A 8 -0.20 10.30 15.37
N PRO A 9 -0.83 11.45 15.68
CA PRO A 9 -2.20 11.50 16.18
C PRO A 9 -3.21 10.87 15.20
N PHE A 10 -3.12 11.17 13.91
CA PHE A 10 -4.04 10.65 12.89
C PHE A 10 -3.96 9.12 12.76
N GLN A 11 -2.77 8.54 12.94
CA GLN A 11 -2.58 7.08 12.95
C GLN A 11 -3.22 6.45 14.19
N THR A 12 -3.18 7.15 15.32
CA THR A 12 -3.85 6.71 16.53
C THR A 12 -5.36 6.79 16.36
N ALA A 13 -5.89 7.86 15.77
CA ALA A 13 -7.31 8.00 15.48
C ALA A 13 -7.87 6.85 14.61
N ALA A 14 -7.12 6.41 13.59
CA ALA A 14 -7.50 5.26 12.77
C ALA A 14 -7.61 3.97 13.61
N VAL A 15 -6.63 3.72 14.49
CA VAL A 15 -6.59 2.55 15.38
C VAL A 15 -7.74 2.58 16.39
N GLU A 16 -7.95 3.73 17.02
CA GLU A 16 -9.05 3.95 17.98
C GLU A 16 -10.41 3.76 17.32
N SER A 17 -10.59 4.23 16.09
CA SER A 17 -11.84 4.06 15.34
C SER A 17 -12.20 2.58 15.16
N VAL A 18 -11.22 1.71 14.92
CA VAL A 18 -11.43 0.26 14.85
C VAL A 18 -11.70 -0.31 16.24
N ALA A 19 -10.86 0.01 17.22
CA ALA A 19 -10.93 -0.55 18.55
C ALA A 19 -12.27 -0.20 19.25
N ASP A 20 -12.74 1.03 19.09
CA ASP A 20 -13.98 1.53 19.70
C ASP A 20 -15.24 0.89 19.12
N CYS A 21 -15.20 0.31 17.91
CA CYS A 21 -16.33 -0.46 17.39
C CYS A 21 -16.68 -1.64 18.30
N PHE A 22 -15.71 -2.16 19.04
CA PHE A 22 -15.88 -3.31 19.94
C PHE A 22 -15.98 -2.91 21.41
N ALA A 23 -16.26 -1.64 21.72
CA ALA A 23 -16.43 -1.19 23.10
C ALA A 23 -17.48 -2.04 23.82
N GLY A 24 -17.19 -2.42 25.07
CA GLY A 24 -18.01 -3.34 25.86
C GLY A 24 -17.72 -4.82 25.65
N GLN A 25 -16.87 -5.21 24.69
CA GLN A 25 -16.38 -6.59 24.58
C GLN A 25 -15.48 -6.92 25.79
N VAL A 26 -15.75 -8.07 26.42
CA VAL A 26 -14.95 -8.55 27.57
C VAL A 26 -13.55 -8.94 27.11
N ASN A 27 -12.54 -8.54 27.87
CA ASN A 27 -11.17 -9.00 27.68
C ASN A 27 -11.03 -10.43 28.22
N THR A 28 -10.80 -11.38 27.32
CA THR A 28 -10.68 -12.81 27.67
C THR A 28 -9.23 -13.30 27.58
N SER A 29 -8.25 -12.42 27.76
CA SER A 29 -6.84 -12.83 27.71
C SER A 29 -6.57 -13.97 28.69
N GLY A 30 -6.06 -15.10 28.19
CA GLY A 30 -5.69 -16.26 29.01
C GLY A 30 -6.70 -17.42 29.07
N ILE A 31 -7.82 -17.37 28.34
CA ILE A 31 -8.71 -18.55 28.21
C ILE A 31 -8.05 -19.58 27.29
N ALA A 32 -7.55 -20.68 27.87
CA ALA A 32 -7.04 -21.83 27.15
C ALA A 32 -8.19 -22.67 26.56
N TYR A 33 -8.04 -23.17 25.33
CA TYR A 33 -8.95 -24.16 24.74
C TYR A 33 -8.18 -25.45 24.44
N ARG A 34 -8.86 -26.56 24.16
CA ARG A 34 -8.19 -27.85 23.82
C ARG A 34 -7.82 -27.89 22.33
N ILE A 35 -6.57 -28.27 22.00
CA ILE A 35 -6.16 -28.59 20.62
C ILE A 35 -6.75 -29.95 20.23
N ASP A 36 -7.14 -30.10 18.96
CA ASP A 36 -7.46 -31.39 18.38
C ASP A 36 -6.17 -32.23 18.24
N PRO A 37 -6.02 -33.34 18.99
CA PRO A 37 -4.79 -34.12 19.06
C PRO A 37 -4.45 -34.89 17.76
N GLY A 38 -5.31 -34.85 16.73
CA GLY A 38 -5.08 -35.63 15.50
C GLY A 38 -5.11 -37.15 15.74
N SER A 39 -4.80 -37.95 14.71
CA SER A 39 -5.02 -39.41 14.76
C SER A 39 -3.91 -40.24 15.44
N THR A 40 -3.04 -39.64 16.24
CA THR A 40 -1.85 -40.35 16.79
C THR A 40 -2.02 -40.98 18.18
N ARG A 41 -3.24 -41.06 18.72
CA ARG A 41 -3.49 -41.71 20.04
C ARG A 41 -4.57 -42.77 20.07
N SER A 42 -4.72 -43.52 18.98
CA SER A 42 -5.41 -44.82 19.02
C SER A 42 -4.49 -45.90 18.45
N GLN A 43 -4.11 -46.84 19.32
CA GLN A 43 -3.40 -48.11 19.04
C GLN A 43 -1.87 -48.11 19.10
N ARG A 44 -1.33 -48.18 20.33
CA ARG A 44 -0.35 -49.23 20.65
C ARG A 44 -0.90 -50.07 21.81
N ARG A 45 -1.53 -51.20 21.47
CA ARG A 45 -1.74 -52.29 22.41
C ARG A 45 -0.50 -53.19 22.33
N ASP A 46 0.49 -52.94 23.17
CA ASP A 46 1.53 -53.92 23.41
C ASP A 46 0.99 -54.94 24.43
N ALA A 47 0.65 -56.11 23.91
CA ALA A 47 0.18 -57.26 24.67
C ALA A 47 1.38 -57.96 25.33
N ALA A 48 1.90 -57.43 26.44
CA ALA A 48 2.71 -58.19 27.42
C ALA A 48 3.22 -57.28 28.55
N SER A 49 2.32 -56.85 29.44
CA SER A 49 2.56 -56.54 30.87
C SER A 49 1.47 -55.59 31.34
N GLY A 50 0.66 -56.04 32.31
CA GLY A 50 -0.42 -55.26 32.89
C GLY A 50 0.07 -54.17 33.84
N GLN A 51 0.87 -53.23 33.34
CA GLN A 51 1.17 -51.97 34.01
C GLN A 51 0.82 -50.81 33.10
N THR A 52 -0.34 -50.21 33.37
CA THR A 52 -0.70 -48.89 32.87
C THR A 52 0.23 -47.87 33.51
N LEU A 53 1.33 -47.52 32.82
CA LEU A 53 2.05 -46.30 33.16
C LEU A 53 1.12 -45.13 32.85
N TYR A 54 0.68 -44.43 33.89
CA TYR A 54 0.12 -43.08 33.79
C TYR A 54 1.23 -42.16 33.26
N GLY A 55 1.42 -42.14 31.94
CA GLY A 55 2.17 -41.09 31.28
C GLY A 55 1.39 -39.79 31.47
N THR A 56 1.98 -38.86 32.21
CA THR A 56 1.48 -37.50 32.45
C THR A 56 0.82 -36.92 31.19
N ASP A 57 -0.50 -36.73 31.25
CA ASP A 57 -1.29 -36.02 30.26
C ASP A 57 -0.86 -34.56 30.19
N THR A 58 0.13 -34.24 29.35
CA THR A 58 0.23 -32.89 28.80
C THR A 58 -0.85 -32.75 27.73
N GLU A 59 -2.07 -32.39 28.16
CA GLU A 59 -3.15 -31.93 27.28
C GLU A 59 -2.61 -30.74 26.45
N GLU A 60 -2.49 -30.87 25.14
CA GLU A 60 -2.04 -29.76 24.28
C GLU A 60 -3.13 -28.67 24.26
N THR A 61 -2.91 -27.57 24.99
CA THR A 61 -3.78 -26.40 25.03
C THR A 61 -3.55 -25.51 23.81
N GLY A 62 -4.63 -25.12 23.13
CA GLY A 62 -4.62 -24.32 21.91
C GLY A 62 -5.31 -23.00 22.14
N PHE A 63 -4.81 -21.97 21.49
CA PHE A 63 -5.32 -20.62 21.66
C PHE A 63 -6.15 -20.23 20.44
N ARG A 64 -7.41 -19.87 20.66
CA ARG A 64 -8.29 -19.25 19.66
C ARG A 64 -8.72 -17.88 20.16
N ASN A 65 -9.08 -16.98 19.24
CA ASN A 65 -9.74 -15.75 19.65
C ASN A 65 -11.12 -16.08 20.24
N ALA A 66 -11.47 -15.39 21.34
CA ALA A 66 -12.82 -15.47 21.88
C ALA A 66 -13.83 -14.85 20.91
N ASP A 67 -15.02 -15.43 20.88
CA ASP A 67 -16.12 -14.95 20.04
C ASP A 67 -16.60 -13.56 20.50
N LEU A 68 -17.23 -12.83 19.57
CA LEU A 68 -17.90 -11.59 19.89
C LEU A 68 -19.06 -11.87 20.85
N GLN A 69 -19.04 -11.23 22.01
CA GLN A 69 -20.12 -11.30 23.00
C GLN A 69 -21.13 -10.17 22.79
N LEU A 70 -20.75 -9.14 22.03
CA LEU A 70 -21.63 -8.05 21.63
C LEU A 70 -22.70 -8.56 20.67
N SER A 71 -23.95 -8.15 20.89
CA SER A 71 -25.03 -8.35 19.92
C SER A 71 -24.77 -7.49 18.67
N GLU A 72 -25.35 -7.89 17.54
CA GLU A 72 -25.24 -7.12 16.29
C GLU A 72 -25.75 -5.67 16.47
N ALA A 73 -26.80 -5.48 17.27
CA ALA A 73 -27.36 -4.17 17.55
C ALA A 73 -26.38 -3.27 18.31
N HIS A 74 -25.73 -3.80 19.35
CA HIS A 74 -24.74 -3.04 20.14
C HIS A 74 -23.48 -2.76 19.31
N LEU A 75 -23.02 -3.73 18.51
CA LEU A 75 -21.90 -3.51 17.59
C LEU A 75 -22.21 -2.40 16.58
N LEU A 76 -23.41 -2.40 16.01
CA LEU A 76 -23.86 -1.35 15.09
C LEU A 76 -23.97 0.02 15.76
N GLU A 77 -24.43 0.08 17.02
CA GLU A 77 -24.46 1.30 17.82
C GLU A 77 -23.05 1.87 18.03
N ASN A 78 -22.09 1.03 18.39
CA ASN A 78 -20.67 1.44 18.53
C ASN A 78 -20.11 1.97 17.20
N ILE A 79 -20.37 1.28 16.09
CA ILE A 79 -19.96 1.72 14.74
C ILE A 79 -20.55 3.10 14.42
N ARG A 80 -21.84 3.31 14.69
CA ARG A 80 -22.48 4.62 14.49
C ARG A 80 -21.88 5.69 15.39
N GLY A 81 -21.52 5.37 16.63
CA GLY A 81 -20.79 6.27 17.53
C GLY A 81 -19.42 6.68 16.97
N VAL A 82 -18.67 5.74 16.40
CA VAL A 82 -17.40 6.02 15.70
C VAL A 82 -17.61 6.89 14.46
N GLN A 83 -18.64 6.59 13.67
CA GLN A 83 -18.97 7.33 12.45
C GLN A 83 -19.40 8.77 12.74
N HIS A 84 -20.28 8.95 13.72
CA HIS A 84 -20.77 10.26 14.15
C HIS A 84 -19.63 11.17 14.60
N ARG A 85 -18.69 10.66 15.43
CA ARG A 85 -17.53 11.43 15.92
C ARG A 85 -16.60 11.92 14.81
N GLN A 86 -16.66 11.31 13.63
CA GLN A 86 -15.84 11.63 12.46
C GLN A 86 -16.64 12.27 11.31
N ASN A 87 -17.93 12.58 11.51
CA ASN A 87 -18.84 13.03 10.46
C ASN A 87 -18.87 12.09 9.23
N LEU A 88 -18.82 10.78 9.47
CA LEU A 88 -19.01 9.76 8.44
C LEU A 88 -20.49 9.44 8.26
N PRO A 89 -20.92 9.02 7.05
CA PRO A 89 -22.26 8.48 6.85
C PRO A 89 -22.53 7.32 7.81
N LEU A 90 -23.67 7.39 8.52
CA LEU A 90 -24.05 6.37 9.49
C LEU A 90 -24.48 5.09 8.77
N SER A 91 -24.03 3.93 9.25
CA SER A 91 -24.44 2.64 8.70
C SER A 91 -25.83 2.23 9.15
N ASP A 92 -26.66 1.75 8.23
CA ASP A 92 -28.00 1.24 8.55
C ASP A 92 -27.97 -0.18 9.14
N ARG A 93 -26.98 -0.98 8.74
CA ARG A 93 -26.79 -2.38 9.15
C ARG A 93 -25.33 -2.80 9.02
N LEU A 94 -24.99 -3.96 9.61
CA LEU A 94 -23.73 -4.64 9.32
C LEU A 94 -23.75 -5.23 7.90
N VAL A 95 -22.66 -5.07 7.16
CA VAL A 95 -22.56 -5.54 5.76
C VAL A 95 -21.70 -6.81 5.71
N PRO A 96 -22.30 -8.00 5.48
CA PRO A 96 -21.56 -9.25 5.42
C PRO A 96 -20.75 -9.37 4.12
N SER A 97 -19.61 -10.04 4.20
CA SER A 97 -18.73 -10.33 3.06
C SER A 97 -17.72 -11.41 3.44
N ALA A 98 -17.28 -12.20 2.45
CA ALA A 98 -16.33 -13.30 2.62
C ALA A 98 -16.71 -14.25 3.78
N GLY A 99 -17.99 -14.62 3.87
CA GLY A 99 -18.51 -15.53 4.91
C GLY A 99 -18.47 -14.97 6.33
N CYS A 100 -18.26 -13.65 6.49
CA CYS A 100 -18.15 -12.98 7.78
C CYS A 100 -19.22 -11.88 7.92
N GLY A 101 -19.86 -11.81 9.08
CA GLY A 101 -20.91 -10.82 9.38
C GLY A 101 -20.39 -9.40 9.62
N VAL A 102 -19.12 -9.26 10.04
CA VAL A 102 -18.53 -7.97 10.43
C VAL A 102 -17.36 -7.63 9.53
N ASN A 103 -17.53 -6.58 8.72
CA ASN A 103 -16.53 -6.05 7.80
C ASN A 103 -16.37 -4.54 8.03
N LEU A 104 -15.22 -4.13 8.54
CA LEU A 104 -14.92 -2.72 8.82
C LEU A 104 -13.94 -2.17 7.80
N ASP A 105 -14.32 -1.06 7.17
CA ASP A 105 -13.49 -0.34 6.20
C ASP A 105 -12.73 0.81 6.87
N VAL A 106 -11.41 0.82 6.68
CA VAL A 106 -10.48 1.83 7.18
C VAL A 106 -9.79 2.49 5.98
N GLU A 107 -10.31 3.65 5.61
CA GLU A 107 -9.82 4.40 4.46
C GLU A 107 -8.65 5.29 4.89
N MET A 108 -7.48 5.05 4.29
CA MET A 108 -6.25 5.79 4.56
C MET A 108 -5.46 6.02 3.27
N GLU A 109 -5.18 7.27 2.95
CA GLU A 109 -4.39 7.64 1.77
C GLU A 109 -2.99 6.99 1.77
N THR A 110 -2.47 6.73 0.57
CA THR A 110 -1.13 6.22 0.34
C THR A 110 -0.08 7.13 0.98
N GLY A 111 0.90 6.53 1.64
CA GLY A 111 1.99 7.28 2.30
C GLY A 111 1.65 7.82 3.70
N THR A 112 0.43 7.61 4.21
CA THR A 112 0.05 7.99 5.60
C THR A 112 0.42 6.93 6.64
N GLY A 113 0.97 5.78 6.23
CA GLY A 113 1.42 4.72 7.14
C GLY A 113 0.34 3.70 7.51
N LYS A 114 -0.53 3.35 6.55
CA LYS A 114 -1.54 2.27 6.64
C LYS A 114 -1.00 0.99 7.30
N THR A 115 0.17 0.52 6.87
CA THR A 115 0.84 -0.66 7.43
C THR A 115 1.14 -0.53 8.92
N TYR A 116 1.69 0.61 9.34
CA TYR A 116 1.93 0.88 10.76
C TYR A 116 0.62 0.88 11.56
N CYS A 117 -0.47 1.41 10.99
CA CYS A 117 -1.76 1.50 11.67
C CYS A 117 -2.41 0.14 11.90
N TYR A 118 -2.43 -0.76 10.91
CA TYR A 118 -3.02 -2.08 11.16
C TYR A 118 -2.14 -2.93 12.09
N ILE A 119 -0.79 -2.76 12.09
CA ILE A 119 0.07 -3.43 13.07
C ILE A 119 -0.24 -2.87 14.47
N LYS A 120 -0.34 -1.55 14.63
CA LYS A 120 -0.75 -0.95 15.91
C LYS A 120 -2.14 -1.44 16.33
N THR A 121 -3.07 -1.62 15.39
CA THR A 121 -4.41 -2.18 15.64
C THR A 121 -4.35 -3.60 16.20
N VAL A 122 -3.45 -4.46 15.69
CA VAL A 122 -3.21 -5.80 16.25
C VAL A 122 -2.88 -5.72 17.75
N PHE A 123 -1.94 -4.84 18.12
CA PHE A 123 -1.55 -4.66 19.52
C PHE A 123 -2.68 -4.04 20.37
N GLU A 124 -3.40 -3.06 19.83
CA GLU A 124 -4.49 -2.40 20.55
C GLU A 124 -5.66 -3.35 20.82
N LEU A 125 -6.05 -4.15 19.83
CA LEU A 125 -7.09 -5.17 19.97
C LEU A 125 -6.67 -6.26 20.97
N ASN A 126 -5.39 -6.66 20.99
CA ASN A 126 -4.88 -7.55 22.03
C ASN A 126 -4.95 -6.93 23.42
N LYS A 127 -4.55 -5.66 23.55
CA LYS A 127 -4.56 -4.95 24.82
C LYS A 127 -5.97 -4.81 25.39
N ARG A 128 -6.96 -4.42 24.56
CA ARG A 128 -8.34 -4.17 25.01
C ARG A 128 -9.16 -5.43 25.18
N TYR A 129 -9.05 -6.38 24.25
CA TYR A 129 -9.98 -7.50 24.13
C TYR A 129 -9.31 -8.87 24.24
N GLY A 130 -7.98 -8.93 24.29
CA GLY A 130 -7.24 -10.19 24.45
C GLY A 130 -7.08 -11.00 23.17
N TRP A 131 -7.57 -10.54 22.02
CA TRP A 131 -7.41 -11.23 20.75
C TRP A 131 -5.95 -11.31 20.32
N ALA A 132 -5.54 -12.47 19.82
CA ALA A 132 -4.15 -12.85 19.67
C ALA A 132 -3.83 -13.44 18.30
N LYS A 133 -4.83 -13.90 17.54
CA LYS A 133 -4.64 -14.59 16.26
C LYS A 133 -5.06 -13.70 15.10
N PHE A 134 -4.09 -13.27 14.29
CA PHE A 134 -4.31 -12.34 13.19
C PHE A 134 -3.72 -12.89 11.89
N ILE A 135 -4.41 -12.61 10.78
CA ILE A 135 -3.91 -12.94 9.43
C ILE A 135 -3.95 -11.67 8.59
N VAL A 136 -2.78 -11.25 8.08
CA VAL A 136 -2.66 -10.15 7.12
C VAL A 136 -2.67 -10.75 5.70
N VAL A 137 -3.69 -10.43 4.93
CA VAL A 137 -3.85 -10.88 3.55
C VAL A 137 -3.46 -9.76 2.59
N VAL A 138 -2.57 -10.07 1.66
CA VAL A 138 -2.01 -9.11 0.70
C VAL A 138 -2.14 -9.60 -0.75
N PRO A 139 -2.15 -8.71 -1.75
CA PRO A 139 -2.39 -9.13 -3.14
C PRO A 139 -1.14 -9.65 -3.86
N SER A 140 0.08 -9.33 -3.38
CA SER A 140 1.33 -9.70 -4.04
C SER A 140 2.45 -10.10 -3.07
N ILE A 141 3.43 -10.85 -3.57
CA ILE A 141 4.63 -11.24 -2.82
C ILE A 141 5.44 -10.01 -2.39
N ALA A 142 5.59 -9.00 -3.26
CA ALA A 142 6.33 -7.79 -2.92
C ALA A 142 5.71 -7.04 -1.72
N ILE A 143 4.38 -6.95 -1.67
CA ILE A 143 3.68 -6.35 -0.52
C ILE A 143 3.88 -7.23 0.72
N ARG A 144 3.78 -8.57 0.58
CA ARG A 144 4.04 -9.52 1.69
C ARG A 144 5.40 -9.28 2.35
N GLU A 145 6.46 -9.19 1.56
CA GLU A 145 7.81 -8.92 2.06
C GLU A 145 7.90 -7.53 2.72
N GLY A 146 7.22 -6.52 2.15
CA GLY A 146 7.12 -5.19 2.76
C GLY A 146 6.42 -5.20 4.13
N VAL A 147 5.36 -5.99 4.29
CA VAL A 147 4.65 -6.16 5.57
C VAL A 147 5.53 -6.87 6.60
N LEU A 148 6.17 -7.98 6.22
CA LEU A 148 7.11 -8.69 7.10
C LEU A 148 8.24 -7.78 7.55
N LYS A 149 8.82 -6.99 6.63
CA LYS A 149 9.87 -6.05 6.99
C LYS A 149 9.34 -4.98 7.94
N SER A 150 8.11 -4.51 7.73
CA SER A 150 7.46 -3.53 8.61
C SER A 150 7.24 -4.07 10.02
N LEU A 151 6.79 -5.33 10.15
CA LEU A 151 6.67 -6.02 11.44
C LEU A 151 8.03 -6.15 12.15
N GLU A 152 9.09 -6.50 11.41
CA GLU A 152 10.45 -6.62 11.94
C GLU A 152 10.99 -5.28 12.46
N ILE A 153 10.94 -4.22 11.64
CA ILE A 153 11.52 -2.92 12.01
C ILE A 153 10.74 -2.23 13.12
N THR A 154 9.43 -2.50 13.26
CA THR A 154 8.58 -1.91 14.31
C THR A 154 8.53 -2.75 15.58
N ALA A 155 9.15 -3.93 15.62
CA ALA A 155 9.06 -4.86 16.72
C ALA A 155 9.50 -4.25 18.07
N GLU A 156 10.66 -3.59 18.10
CA GLU A 156 11.15 -2.93 19.32
C GLU A 156 10.22 -1.80 19.76
N HIS A 157 9.79 -0.95 18.82
CA HIS A 157 8.88 0.17 19.08
C HIS A 157 7.55 -0.28 19.71
N PHE A 158 6.92 -1.32 19.17
CA PHE A 158 5.67 -1.83 19.75
C PHE A 158 5.90 -2.61 21.04
N THR A 159 7.05 -3.27 21.21
CA THR A 159 7.41 -3.93 22.48
C THR A 159 7.58 -2.91 23.59
N GLU A 160 8.25 -1.79 23.33
CA GLU A 160 8.38 -0.68 24.29
C GLU A 160 7.02 -0.05 24.63
N HIS A 161 6.12 0.09 23.66
CA HIS A 161 4.82 0.76 23.87
C HIS A 161 3.76 -0.14 24.52
N TYR A 162 3.73 -1.44 24.18
CA TYR A 162 2.69 -2.38 24.62
C TYR A 162 3.18 -3.43 25.62
N GLY A 163 4.49 -3.51 25.89
CA GLY A 163 5.08 -4.52 26.78
C GLY A 163 5.00 -5.95 26.26
N LYS A 164 4.65 -6.14 24.99
CA LYS A 164 4.48 -7.46 24.35
C LYS A 164 5.14 -7.47 22.98
N LYS A 165 5.67 -8.64 22.59
CA LYS A 165 6.23 -8.88 21.26
C LYS A 165 5.25 -9.70 20.43
N ALA A 166 5.03 -9.29 19.18
CA ALA A 166 4.30 -10.11 18.21
C ALA A 166 5.24 -11.12 17.56
N ARG A 167 4.80 -12.38 17.47
CA ARG A 167 5.39 -13.38 16.58
C ARG A 167 4.75 -13.25 15.21
N PHE A 168 5.54 -13.36 14.15
CA PHE A 168 5.03 -13.24 12.78
C PHE A 168 5.81 -14.11 11.81
N PHE A 169 5.15 -14.56 10.75
CA PHE A 169 5.74 -15.37 9.69
C PHE A 169 4.94 -15.24 8.39
N ALA A 170 5.58 -15.50 7.26
CA ALA A 170 4.86 -15.75 6.01
C ALA A 170 4.37 -17.19 5.96
N TYR A 171 3.12 -17.39 5.54
CA TYR A 171 2.62 -18.73 5.27
C TYR A 171 3.42 -19.41 4.16
N ASN A 172 3.79 -20.66 4.43
CA ASN A 172 4.49 -21.53 3.50
C ASN A 172 3.99 -22.96 3.71
N SER A 173 3.46 -23.59 2.65
CA SER A 173 2.89 -24.94 2.70
C SER A 173 3.91 -26.05 3.01
N LYS A 174 5.21 -25.73 2.99
CA LYS A 174 6.32 -26.63 3.37
C LYS A 174 6.80 -26.42 4.80
N GLN A 175 6.37 -25.36 5.49
CA GLN A 175 6.81 -25.02 6.85
C GLN A 175 5.63 -25.06 7.84
N LEU A 176 5.07 -26.26 8.03
CA LEU A 176 3.86 -26.46 8.83
C LEU A 176 4.07 -26.22 10.34
N HIS A 177 5.30 -26.37 10.86
CA HIS A 177 5.64 -26.07 12.25
C HIS A 177 5.32 -24.62 12.66
N HIS A 178 5.36 -23.67 11.72
CA HIS A 178 4.93 -22.29 11.97
C HIS A 178 3.41 -22.20 12.23
N LEU A 179 2.60 -23.04 11.59
CA LEU A 179 1.16 -23.12 11.84
C LEU A 179 0.85 -23.76 13.19
N GLU A 180 1.61 -24.79 13.59
CA GLU A 180 1.46 -25.37 14.92
C GLU A 180 1.76 -24.33 15.99
N SER A 181 2.87 -23.60 15.84
CA SER A 181 3.23 -22.49 16.72
C SER A 181 2.18 -21.39 16.70
N PHE A 182 1.63 -21.05 15.53
CA PHE A 182 0.54 -20.09 15.39
C PHE A 182 -0.70 -20.52 16.16
N SER A 183 -0.97 -21.81 16.32
CA SER A 183 -2.14 -22.31 17.06
C SER A 183 -1.87 -22.43 18.56
N SER A 184 -0.71 -22.97 18.94
CA SER A 184 -0.36 -23.29 20.33
C SER A 184 0.21 -22.14 21.16
N ASP A 185 0.71 -21.05 20.55
CA ASP A 185 1.27 -19.90 21.29
C ASP A 185 0.19 -18.91 21.75
N GLY A 186 0.09 -18.63 23.05
CA GLY A 186 -0.90 -17.68 23.61
C GLY A 186 -0.59 -16.19 23.38
N GLY A 187 0.55 -15.86 22.78
CA GLY A 187 0.97 -14.50 22.48
C GLY A 187 0.32 -13.94 21.21
N ILE A 188 0.68 -12.70 20.86
CA ILE A 188 0.22 -12.07 19.62
C ILE A 188 0.91 -12.78 18.44
N ASN A 189 0.11 -13.39 17.57
CA ASN A 189 0.57 -14.12 16.40
C ASN A 189 -0.02 -13.53 15.12
N VAL A 190 0.85 -13.15 14.18
CA VAL A 190 0.48 -12.53 12.90
C VAL A 190 0.99 -13.38 11.75
N MET A 191 0.10 -14.08 11.07
CA MET A 191 0.41 -14.78 9.82
C MET A 191 0.24 -13.82 8.64
N VAL A 192 1.23 -13.70 7.76
CA VAL A 192 1.14 -12.89 6.54
C VAL A 192 1.01 -13.82 5.33
N ILE A 193 0.00 -13.59 4.49
CA ILE A 193 -0.32 -14.47 3.37
C ILE A 193 -0.71 -13.70 2.12
N ASN A 194 -0.24 -14.14 0.96
CA ASN A 194 -0.66 -13.56 -0.33
C ASN A 194 -1.82 -14.36 -0.92
N ILE A 195 -2.86 -13.69 -1.40
CA ILE A 195 -4.09 -14.36 -1.84
C ILE A 195 -3.89 -15.29 -3.04
N GLN A 196 -2.90 -14.99 -3.88
CA GLN A 196 -2.54 -15.82 -5.03
C GLN A 196 -2.17 -17.26 -4.62
N ALA A 197 -1.64 -17.45 -3.41
CA ALA A 197 -1.33 -18.78 -2.89
C ALA A 197 -2.58 -19.65 -2.68
N PHE A 198 -3.78 -19.08 -2.53
CA PHE A 198 -5.03 -19.83 -2.37
C PHE A 198 -5.76 -20.12 -3.67
N ASN A 199 -5.68 -19.18 -4.62
CA ASN A 199 -6.41 -19.31 -5.88
C ASN A 199 -5.67 -20.17 -6.91
N ALA A 200 -4.38 -20.41 -6.71
CA ALA A 200 -3.59 -21.20 -7.63
C ALA A 200 -3.81 -22.70 -7.41
N THR A 201 -4.04 -23.42 -8.50
CA THR A 201 -4.37 -24.85 -8.55
C THR A 201 -3.16 -25.80 -8.40
N GLY A 202 -1.97 -25.24 -8.17
CA GLY A 202 -0.74 -26.01 -8.01
C GLY A 202 -0.79 -26.98 -6.82
N ALA A 203 -0.07 -28.10 -6.93
CA ALA A 203 -0.02 -29.13 -5.89
C ALA A 203 0.36 -28.56 -4.51
N ASP A 204 1.35 -27.66 -4.47
CA ASP A 204 1.81 -27.01 -3.22
C ASP A 204 0.74 -26.14 -2.54
N ASN A 205 -0.24 -25.63 -3.29
CA ASN A 205 -1.32 -24.79 -2.75
C ASN A 205 -2.53 -25.61 -2.31
N ARG A 206 -2.76 -26.78 -2.93
CA ARG A 206 -3.80 -27.72 -2.49
C ARG A 206 -3.50 -28.30 -1.11
N ARG A 207 -2.22 -28.38 -0.73
CA ARG A 207 -1.75 -28.81 0.60
C ARG A 207 -2.43 -28.10 1.78
N ILE A 208 -2.93 -26.87 1.63
CA ILE A 208 -3.66 -26.21 2.72
C ILE A 208 -5.03 -26.85 3.01
N TYR A 209 -5.61 -27.52 2.01
CA TYR A 209 -6.91 -28.18 2.04
C TYR A 209 -6.81 -29.71 2.14
N ASP A 210 -5.65 -30.29 1.84
CA ASP A 210 -5.41 -31.73 1.90
C ASP A 210 -5.01 -32.17 3.31
N GLU A 211 -5.30 -33.42 3.66
CA GLU A 211 -4.73 -34.05 4.85
C GLU A 211 -3.24 -34.34 4.59
N LEU A 212 -2.39 -33.97 5.53
CA LEU A 212 -0.95 -34.13 5.39
C LEU A 212 -0.42 -35.08 6.47
N ASP A 213 0.25 -36.16 6.04
CA ASP A 213 0.87 -37.12 6.96
C ASP A 213 1.89 -36.43 7.87
N ASP A 214 2.70 -35.53 7.31
CA ASP A 214 3.66 -34.68 8.04
C ASP A 214 2.98 -33.66 8.99
N PHE A 215 1.64 -33.63 9.04
CA PHE A 215 0.84 -32.76 9.89
C PHE A 215 -0.19 -33.55 10.71
N GLN A 216 0.16 -34.79 11.07
CA GLN A 216 -0.69 -35.67 11.87
C GLN A 216 -2.06 -35.94 11.21
N THR A 217 -2.07 -36.00 9.86
CA THR A 217 -3.28 -36.21 9.05
C THR A 217 -4.34 -35.12 9.24
N ARG A 218 -3.94 -33.93 9.69
CA ARG A 218 -4.84 -32.77 9.79
C ARG A 218 -4.76 -31.94 8.51
N ARG A 219 -5.82 -31.19 8.24
CA ARG A 219 -5.84 -30.18 7.17
C ARG A 219 -5.40 -28.83 7.75
N PRO A 220 -4.38 -28.16 7.18
CA PRO A 220 -3.91 -26.87 7.69
C PRO A 220 -5.02 -25.81 7.79
N ILE A 221 -5.99 -25.80 6.87
CA ILE A 221 -7.14 -24.88 6.91
C ILE A 221 -8.02 -25.09 8.15
N ASP A 222 -8.17 -26.32 8.65
CA ASP A 222 -8.99 -26.60 9.83
C ASP A 222 -8.33 -26.07 11.09
N VAL A 223 -7.00 -26.21 11.20
CA VAL A 223 -6.24 -25.64 12.31
C VAL A 223 -6.37 -24.11 12.30
N ILE A 224 -6.10 -23.47 11.15
CA ILE A 224 -6.17 -22.01 11.03
C ILE A 224 -7.58 -21.50 11.34
N SER A 225 -8.63 -22.14 10.79
CA SER A 225 -10.01 -21.71 11.01
C SER A 225 -10.49 -21.95 12.45
N GLY A 226 -9.98 -23.00 13.11
CA GLY A 226 -10.20 -23.28 14.53
C GLY A 226 -9.70 -22.16 15.45
N ASN A 227 -8.66 -21.42 15.04
CA ASN A 227 -8.14 -20.28 15.81
C ASN A 227 -9.05 -19.02 15.76
N ARG A 228 -10.10 -19.00 14.92
CA ARG A 228 -11.01 -17.85 14.73
C ARG A 228 -10.25 -16.53 14.46
N PRO A 229 -9.40 -16.48 13.41
CA PRO A 229 -8.50 -15.35 13.19
C PRO A 229 -9.25 -14.06 12.85
N ILE A 230 -8.65 -12.92 13.17
CA ILE A 230 -9.04 -11.62 12.63
C ILE A 230 -8.29 -11.42 11.32
N LEU A 231 -9.02 -11.18 10.22
CA LEU A 231 -8.39 -10.90 8.92
C LEU A 231 -8.15 -9.41 8.74
N ILE A 232 -6.96 -9.06 8.28
CA ILE A 232 -6.59 -7.71 7.88
C ILE A 232 -6.28 -7.78 6.39
N LEU A 233 -7.14 -7.18 5.56
CA LEU A 233 -6.95 -7.13 4.11
C LEU A 233 -6.25 -5.81 3.75
N ASP A 234 -5.06 -5.90 3.18
CA ASP A 234 -4.32 -4.75 2.65
C ASP A 234 -4.58 -4.62 1.14
N GLU A 235 -5.01 -3.46 0.68
CA GLU A 235 -5.43 -3.20 -0.71
C GLU A 235 -6.55 -4.18 -1.18
N PRO A 236 -7.68 -4.27 -0.44
CA PRO A 236 -8.77 -5.21 -0.69
C PRO A 236 -9.38 -5.13 -2.09
N GLN A 237 -9.34 -3.97 -2.75
CA GLN A 237 -9.84 -3.77 -4.12
C GLN A 237 -9.12 -4.64 -5.18
N LYS A 238 -7.93 -5.17 -4.86
CA LYS A 238 -7.21 -6.16 -5.68
C LYS A 238 -7.62 -7.61 -5.38
N MET A 239 -8.55 -7.81 -4.44
CA MET A 239 -8.90 -9.10 -3.83
C MET A 239 -10.42 -9.31 -3.71
N GLU A 240 -11.24 -8.66 -4.54
CA GLU A 240 -12.71 -8.76 -4.51
C GLU A 240 -13.29 -9.86 -5.42
N GLY A 241 -12.45 -10.67 -6.07
CA GLY A 241 -12.91 -11.75 -6.94
C GLY A 241 -13.65 -12.84 -6.17
N GLU A 242 -14.66 -13.47 -6.80
CA GLU A 242 -15.51 -14.49 -6.17
C GLU A 242 -14.72 -15.63 -5.52
N ARG A 243 -13.77 -16.24 -6.25
CA ARG A 243 -12.88 -17.28 -5.72
C ARG A 243 -12.08 -16.83 -4.50
N THR A 244 -11.68 -15.57 -4.47
CA THR A 244 -10.97 -14.99 -3.33
C THR A 244 -11.90 -14.86 -2.13
N LEU A 245 -13.13 -14.37 -2.32
CA LEU A 245 -14.11 -14.25 -1.24
C LEU A 245 -14.47 -15.64 -0.66
N GLU A 246 -14.60 -16.65 -1.50
CA GLU A 246 -14.80 -18.04 -1.09
C GLU A 246 -13.61 -18.57 -0.28
N ALA A 247 -12.37 -18.30 -0.73
CA ALA A 247 -11.17 -18.71 -0.01
C ALA A 247 -11.06 -18.01 1.36
N LEU A 248 -11.38 -16.72 1.43
CA LEU A 248 -11.39 -15.95 2.68
C LEU A 248 -12.42 -16.49 3.68
N ALA A 249 -13.59 -16.93 3.20
CA ALA A 249 -14.63 -17.52 4.04
C ALA A 249 -14.16 -18.81 4.75
N LYS A 250 -13.25 -19.58 4.14
CA LYS A 250 -12.72 -20.83 4.72
C LYS A 250 -11.91 -20.60 6.00
N PHE A 251 -11.37 -19.38 6.21
CA PHE A 251 -10.70 -19.05 7.48
C PHE A 251 -11.66 -18.88 8.66
N ARG A 252 -12.98 -18.86 8.42
CA ARG A 252 -14.02 -18.63 9.45
C ARG A 252 -13.68 -17.45 10.38
N PRO A 253 -13.38 -16.28 9.80
CA PRO A 253 -12.80 -15.20 10.56
C PRO A 253 -13.76 -14.62 11.60
N LEU A 254 -13.20 -14.08 12.68
CA LEU A 254 -13.98 -13.42 13.72
C LEU A 254 -14.62 -12.13 13.19
N PHE A 255 -13.82 -11.31 12.51
CA PHE A 255 -14.23 -10.16 11.71
C PHE A 255 -13.12 -9.82 10.70
N ILE A 256 -13.44 -8.96 9.74
CA ILE A 256 -12.52 -8.54 8.67
C ILE A 256 -12.30 -7.03 8.76
N LEU A 257 -11.03 -6.62 8.80
CA LEU A 257 -10.59 -5.24 8.69
C LEU A 257 -10.02 -5.00 7.29
N ARG A 258 -10.51 -3.97 6.61
CA ARG A 258 -10.16 -3.66 5.21
C ARG A 258 -9.46 -2.32 5.17
N TYR A 259 -8.16 -2.35 4.94
CA TYR A 259 -7.34 -1.14 4.86
C TYR A 259 -7.07 -0.79 3.39
N SER A 260 -7.60 0.34 2.93
CA SER A 260 -7.38 0.80 1.55
C SER A 260 -7.31 2.32 1.46
N ALA A 261 -6.67 2.84 0.41
CA ALA A 261 -6.85 4.25 0.03
C ALA A 261 -8.14 4.42 -0.80
N THR A 262 -8.55 3.35 -1.51
CA THR A 262 -9.71 3.37 -2.41
C THR A 262 -10.55 2.11 -2.20
N HIS A 263 -11.72 2.29 -1.58
CA HIS A 263 -12.70 1.21 -1.46
C HIS A 263 -13.58 1.18 -2.70
N ARG A 264 -13.47 0.12 -3.50
CA ARG A 264 -14.41 -0.13 -4.61
C ARG A 264 -15.76 -0.59 -4.07
N THR A 265 -15.74 -1.54 -3.15
CA THR A 265 -16.92 -2.01 -2.41
C THR A 265 -16.89 -1.46 -1.00
N SER A 266 -18.00 -0.85 -0.56
CA SER A 266 -18.13 -0.29 0.80
C SER A 266 -18.95 -1.22 1.70
N HIS A 267 -18.48 -1.39 2.93
CA HIS A 267 -19.12 -2.10 4.04
C HIS A 267 -19.40 -1.08 5.16
N ASN A 268 -19.02 -1.37 6.40
CA ASN A 268 -19.10 -0.43 7.50
C ASN A 268 -17.82 0.40 7.58
N ARG A 269 -17.83 1.60 7.00
CA ARG A 269 -16.69 2.53 7.08
C ARG A 269 -16.58 3.11 8.48
N VAL A 270 -15.44 2.89 9.12
CA VAL A 270 -15.19 3.33 10.51
C VAL A 270 -14.14 4.42 10.59
N HIS A 271 -13.36 4.64 9.52
CA HIS A 271 -12.38 5.71 9.47
C HIS A 271 -12.20 6.20 8.03
N ARG A 272 -11.94 7.51 7.87
CA ARG A 272 -11.58 8.14 6.60
C ARG A 272 -10.46 9.15 6.80
N LEU A 273 -9.39 8.95 6.04
CA LEU A 273 -8.33 9.92 5.78
C LEU A 273 -8.03 9.88 4.29
N ASP A 274 -8.78 10.68 3.51
CA ASP A 274 -8.68 10.69 2.05
C ASP A 274 -7.52 11.57 1.54
N ALA A 275 -7.35 11.63 0.21
CA ALA A 275 -6.31 12.43 -0.43
C ALA A 275 -6.37 13.91 -0.06
N LEU A 276 -7.58 14.46 0.04
CA LEU A 276 -7.81 15.88 0.32
C LEU A 276 -7.49 16.18 1.78
N ASP A 277 -7.94 15.33 2.71
CA ASP A 277 -7.62 15.41 4.13
C ASP A 277 -6.11 15.30 4.35
N ALA A 278 -5.46 14.30 3.74
CA ALA A 278 -4.01 14.11 3.84
C ALA A 278 -3.22 15.30 3.29
N TYR A 279 -3.70 15.92 2.21
CA TYR A 279 -3.12 17.14 1.64
C TYR A 279 -3.31 18.34 2.56
N ASN A 280 -4.54 18.58 3.04
CA ASN A 280 -4.89 19.70 3.91
C ASN A 280 -4.15 19.64 5.25
N GLN A 281 -3.98 18.43 5.80
CA GLN A 281 -3.22 18.17 7.02
C GLN A 281 -1.70 18.12 6.78
N LYS A 282 -1.22 18.34 5.54
CA LYS A 282 0.20 18.32 5.15
C LYS A 282 0.92 17.01 5.50
N LEU A 283 0.19 15.90 5.45
CA LEU A 283 0.71 14.56 5.75
C LEU A 283 1.46 13.95 4.56
N VAL A 284 1.10 14.36 3.34
CA VAL A 284 1.71 13.91 2.09
C VAL A 284 2.36 15.06 1.33
N LYS A 285 3.32 14.73 0.45
CA LYS A 285 3.99 15.72 -0.39
C LYS A 285 3.06 16.17 -1.52
N LYS A 286 3.20 17.42 -1.95
CA LYS A 286 2.54 17.92 -3.15
C LYS A 286 3.08 17.20 -4.39
N ILE A 287 2.20 16.84 -5.30
CA ILE A 287 2.56 16.33 -6.61
C ILE A 287 2.83 17.55 -7.52
N ALA A 288 3.97 17.57 -8.18
CA ALA A 288 4.29 18.49 -9.26
C ALA A 288 4.49 17.67 -10.53
N VAL A 289 3.62 17.85 -11.51
CA VAL A 289 3.68 17.12 -12.79
C VAL A 289 4.40 18.00 -13.80
N ARG A 290 5.48 17.48 -14.41
CA ARG A 290 6.08 18.05 -15.63
C ARG A 290 5.72 17.12 -16.79
N GLY A 291 4.73 17.53 -17.58
CA GLY A 291 4.32 16.79 -18.78
C GLY A 291 5.26 17.09 -19.95
N ILE A 292 5.58 16.07 -20.75
CA ILE A 292 6.19 16.26 -22.06
C ILE A 292 5.15 15.81 -23.08
N THR A 293 4.66 16.75 -23.88
CA THR A 293 3.62 16.49 -24.87
C THR A 293 4.23 16.52 -26.26
N VAL A 294 3.97 15.50 -27.06
CA VAL A 294 4.34 15.50 -28.47
C VAL A 294 3.20 16.16 -29.25
N LYS A 295 3.45 17.32 -29.83
CA LYS A 295 2.50 18.00 -30.72
C LYS A 295 2.90 17.78 -32.17
N GLY A 296 1.93 17.36 -32.98
CA GLY A 296 2.07 17.40 -34.44
C GLY A 296 1.63 18.77 -34.93
N LEU A 297 2.56 19.66 -35.27
CA LEU A 297 2.21 20.87 -35.99
C LEU A 297 1.97 20.51 -37.46
N ALA A 298 0.83 20.94 -38.01
CA ALA A 298 0.42 20.55 -39.34
C ALA A 298 1.44 21.06 -40.39
N GLY A 299 2.09 20.13 -41.09
CA GLY A 299 2.96 20.46 -42.23
C GLY A 299 4.37 20.94 -41.90
N THR A 300 4.84 20.85 -40.64
CA THR A 300 6.20 21.27 -40.27
C THR A 300 7.09 20.09 -39.89
N THR A 301 8.30 20.01 -40.45
CA THR A 301 9.35 19.05 -40.06
C THR A 301 10.29 19.61 -38.97
N ALA A 302 10.04 20.82 -38.50
CA ALA A 302 10.92 21.55 -37.60
C ALA A 302 10.93 20.96 -36.19
N TYR A 303 12.08 20.51 -35.73
CA TYR A 303 12.25 20.10 -34.34
C TYR A 303 12.27 21.30 -33.40
N LEU A 304 11.30 21.38 -32.48
CA LEU A 304 11.27 22.39 -31.42
C LEU A 304 10.90 21.73 -30.10
N TYR A 305 11.62 22.03 -29.04
CA TYR A 305 11.22 21.67 -27.68
C TYR A 305 11.31 22.90 -26.77
N LEU A 306 10.18 23.37 -26.27
CA LEU A 306 10.14 24.48 -25.32
C LEU A 306 10.38 23.92 -23.91
N GLU A 307 11.57 24.17 -23.36
CA GLU A 307 11.99 23.63 -22.05
C GLU A 307 11.31 24.39 -20.90
N SER A 308 11.29 25.72 -20.95
CA SER A 308 10.70 26.58 -19.91
C SER A 308 10.65 28.04 -20.37
N VAL A 309 9.84 28.85 -19.70
CA VAL A 309 9.92 30.31 -19.77
C VAL A 309 10.65 30.83 -18.52
N GLU A 310 11.73 31.57 -18.73
CA GLU A 310 12.50 32.18 -17.64
C GLU A 310 11.92 33.55 -17.28
N ILE A 311 11.53 33.70 -16.02
CA ILE A 311 11.00 34.94 -15.46
C ILE A 311 12.12 35.66 -14.69
N SER A 312 12.27 36.96 -14.94
CA SER A 312 13.20 37.83 -14.22
C SER A 312 12.60 39.22 -14.06
N ALA A 313 13.38 40.19 -13.58
CA ALA A 313 12.99 41.60 -13.58
C ALA A 313 12.85 42.19 -15.01
N LYS A 314 13.29 41.47 -16.04
CA LYS A 314 13.18 41.83 -17.46
C LYS A 314 12.07 41.05 -18.16
N ALA A 315 11.85 41.37 -19.43
CA ALA A 315 10.93 40.63 -20.29
C ALA A 315 11.22 39.11 -20.25
N PRO A 316 10.17 38.26 -20.33
CA PRO A 316 10.32 36.81 -20.24
C PRO A 316 11.14 36.26 -21.41
N VAL A 317 11.94 35.23 -21.14
CA VAL A 317 12.85 34.61 -22.11
C VAL A 317 12.49 33.14 -22.27
N ALA A 318 12.29 32.70 -23.51
CA ALA A 318 12.00 31.31 -23.82
C ALA A 318 13.30 30.50 -23.87
N ARG A 319 13.38 29.40 -23.12
CA ARG A 319 14.42 28.38 -23.30
C ARG A 319 13.91 27.29 -24.21
N MET A 320 14.45 27.24 -25.41
CA MET A 320 13.98 26.33 -26.45
C MET A 320 15.14 25.56 -27.06
N GLU A 321 14.99 24.24 -27.16
CA GLU A 321 15.88 23.39 -27.94
C GLU A 321 15.42 23.37 -29.39
N LEU A 322 16.33 23.67 -30.30
CA LEU A 322 16.13 23.62 -31.74
C LEU A 322 17.36 23.06 -32.44
N GLU A 323 17.18 22.61 -33.67
CA GLU A 323 18.28 22.19 -34.52
C GLU A 323 19.03 23.38 -35.10
N VAL A 324 20.36 23.35 -35.02
CA VAL A 324 21.26 24.40 -35.48
C VAL A 324 22.34 23.79 -36.36
N ARG A 325 22.59 24.41 -37.53
CA ARG A 325 23.68 24.00 -38.43
C ARG A 325 25.04 24.41 -37.87
N ARG A 326 25.94 23.44 -37.72
CA ARG A 326 27.34 23.62 -37.30
C ARG A 326 28.30 22.96 -38.29
N SER A 327 29.60 23.24 -38.18
CA SER A 327 30.66 22.72 -39.05
C SER A 327 30.73 21.18 -39.11
N GLY A 328 30.19 20.48 -38.11
CA GLY A 328 30.09 19.01 -38.06
C GLY A 328 28.68 18.46 -38.23
N GLY A 329 27.78 19.20 -38.87
CA GLY A 329 26.39 18.79 -39.13
C GLY A 329 25.35 19.53 -38.29
N ILE A 330 24.11 19.05 -38.34
CA ILE A 330 22.98 19.60 -37.59
C ILE A 330 23.00 19.04 -36.17
N ARG A 331 22.91 19.91 -35.16
CA ARG A 331 22.84 19.51 -33.75
C ARG A 331 21.70 20.23 -33.03
N ARG A 332 21.06 19.53 -32.10
CA ARG A 332 20.05 20.11 -31.21
C ARG A 332 20.74 20.90 -30.09
N ILE A 333 20.39 22.17 -29.95
CA ILE A 333 21.01 23.11 -29.02
C ILE A 333 19.91 23.89 -28.30
N VAL A 334 20.02 23.99 -26.97
CA VAL A 334 19.15 24.86 -26.16
C VAL A 334 19.61 26.31 -26.32
N LYS A 335 18.69 27.19 -26.72
CA LYS A 335 18.89 28.64 -26.81
C LYS A 335 17.93 29.40 -25.90
N ARG A 336 18.40 30.57 -25.45
CA ARG A 336 17.60 31.57 -24.74
C ARG A 336 17.14 32.60 -25.78
N LEU A 337 15.83 32.66 -26.02
CA LEU A 337 15.24 33.43 -27.11
C LEU A 337 14.24 34.45 -26.55
N GLU A 338 14.41 35.69 -26.97
CA GLU A 338 13.56 36.81 -26.59
C GLU A 338 12.46 37.04 -27.65
N LYS A 339 11.46 37.87 -27.31
CA LYS A 339 10.45 38.32 -28.27
C LYS A 339 11.12 38.95 -29.50
N GLY A 340 10.61 38.60 -30.69
CA GLY A 340 11.10 39.11 -31.98
C GLY A 340 12.27 38.35 -32.60
N ARG A 341 12.80 37.30 -31.95
CA ARG A 341 13.86 36.46 -32.55
C ARG A 341 13.31 35.57 -33.66
N ASP A 342 14.04 35.50 -34.77
CA ASP A 342 13.76 34.64 -35.92
C ASP A 342 14.56 33.33 -35.83
N LEU A 343 13.87 32.20 -35.74
CA LEU A 343 14.48 30.89 -35.59
C LEU A 343 15.27 30.45 -36.84
N PHE A 344 14.97 30.98 -38.02
CA PHE A 344 15.77 30.76 -39.23
C PHE A 344 17.19 31.32 -39.04
N VAL A 345 17.30 32.52 -38.47
CA VAL A 345 18.60 33.14 -38.15
C VAL A 345 19.28 32.37 -37.02
N GLU A 346 18.54 32.02 -35.97
CA GLU A 346 19.10 31.29 -34.83
C GLU A 346 19.61 29.88 -35.17
N SER A 347 19.03 29.24 -36.17
CA SER A 347 19.43 27.91 -36.64
C SER A 347 20.60 27.91 -37.62
N ASN A 348 21.15 29.08 -37.96
CA ASN A 348 22.13 29.29 -39.04
C ASN A 348 21.56 28.92 -40.44
N GLY A 349 20.32 29.31 -40.70
CA GLY A 349 19.70 29.22 -42.02
C GLY A 349 19.14 27.84 -42.36
N LEU A 350 18.54 27.13 -41.40
CA LEU A 350 17.78 25.91 -41.68
C LEU A 350 16.36 26.27 -42.13
N ASP A 351 16.02 25.93 -43.38
CA ASP A 351 14.77 26.37 -44.02
C ASP A 351 13.49 25.93 -43.29
N GLN A 352 13.55 24.82 -42.52
CA GLN A 352 12.41 24.34 -41.72
C GLN A 352 11.92 25.36 -40.67
N TYR A 353 12.74 26.34 -40.28
CA TYR A 353 12.36 27.39 -39.33
C TYR A 353 11.89 28.70 -39.98
N ARG A 354 11.70 28.75 -41.31
CA ARG A 354 11.13 29.95 -41.95
C ARG A 354 9.72 30.22 -41.43
N GLY A 355 9.45 31.48 -41.10
CA GLY A 355 8.17 31.92 -40.55
C GLY A 355 8.01 31.71 -39.04
N PHE A 356 8.97 31.08 -38.38
CA PHE A 356 9.02 30.99 -36.92
C PHE A 356 9.75 32.21 -36.33
N ILE A 357 9.01 33.32 -36.17
CA ILE A 357 9.47 34.49 -35.44
C ILE A 357 8.66 34.56 -34.15
N ILE A 358 9.32 34.75 -33.00
CA ILE A 358 8.63 34.80 -31.70
C ILE A 358 7.78 36.08 -31.63
N ALA A 359 6.47 35.94 -31.70
CA ALA A 359 5.52 37.04 -31.60
C ALA A 359 5.28 37.43 -30.13
N GLN A 360 5.12 36.43 -29.26
CA GLN A 360 4.85 36.64 -27.83
C GLN A 360 5.43 35.51 -26.98
N ILE A 361 5.86 35.87 -25.77
CA ILE A 361 6.24 34.94 -24.72
C ILE A 361 5.38 35.30 -23.51
N ASP A 362 4.53 34.37 -23.07
CA ASP A 362 3.66 34.53 -21.91
C ASP A 362 4.17 33.64 -20.78
N ALA A 363 4.56 34.27 -19.68
CA ALA A 363 5.07 33.61 -18.48
C ALA A 363 3.97 33.11 -17.54
N VAL A 364 2.72 33.53 -17.74
CA VAL A 364 1.57 33.08 -16.93
C VAL A 364 1.06 31.74 -17.44
N SER A 365 0.96 31.60 -18.76
CA SER A 365 0.57 30.34 -19.42
C SER A 365 1.74 29.45 -19.82
N ASP A 366 2.99 29.89 -19.58
CA ASP A 366 4.22 29.21 -20.03
C ASP A 366 4.19 28.92 -21.55
N THR A 367 3.76 29.90 -22.35
CA THR A 367 3.60 29.75 -23.81
C THR A 367 4.51 30.65 -24.63
N VAL A 368 4.85 30.16 -25.82
CA VAL A 368 5.53 30.91 -26.89
C VAL A 368 4.67 30.84 -28.14
N GLU A 369 4.26 31.99 -28.64
CA GLU A 369 3.51 32.15 -29.88
C GLU A 369 4.42 32.68 -30.99
N PHE A 370 4.29 32.08 -32.17
CA PHE A 370 5.04 32.45 -33.36
C PHE A 370 4.17 33.22 -34.35
N THR A 371 4.80 34.04 -35.20
CA THR A 371 4.09 34.84 -36.22
C THR A 371 3.33 34.03 -37.27
N ASN A 372 3.63 32.74 -37.40
CA ASN A 372 2.89 31.81 -38.26
C ASN A 372 1.62 31.24 -37.59
N GLY A 373 1.30 31.67 -36.37
CA GLY A 373 0.11 31.23 -35.61
C GLY A 373 0.35 29.99 -34.74
N GLU A 374 1.55 29.40 -34.77
CA GLU A 374 1.88 28.24 -33.96
C GLU A 374 2.15 28.63 -32.49
N VAL A 375 1.69 27.80 -31.56
CA VAL A 375 1.81 28.04 -30.11
C VAL A 375 2.38 26.81 -29.40
N LEU A 376 3.53 26.98 -28.75
CA LEU A 376 4.17 25.98 -27.90
C LEU A 376 3.96 26.31 -26.43
N HIS A 377 3.71 25.28 -25.62
CA HIS A 377 3.70 25.35 -24.16
C HIS A 377 4.99 24.73 -23.62
N ALA A 378 5.44 25.14 -22.44
CA ALA A 378 6.59 24.52 -21.79
C ALA A 378 6.34 23.01 -21.62
N GLY A 379 7.29 22.19 -22.08
CA GLY A 379 7.18 20.73 -22.17
C GLY A 379 6.72 20.23 -23.54
N ASP A 380 6.22 21.08 -24.44
CA ASP A 380 5.85 20.66 -25.80
C ASP A 380 7.11 20.39 -26.63
N ALA A 381 7.12 19.22 -27.28
CA ALA A 381 8.05 18.87 -28.34
C ALA A 381 7.29 18.73 -29.66
N VAL A 382 7.83 19.31 -30.73
CA VAL A 382 7.34 19.22 -32.12
C VAL A 382 8.42 18.69 -33.06
N GLY A 383 8.02 18.01 -34.14
CA GLY A 383 8.88 17.59 -35.26
C GLY A 383 9.12 16.08 -35.29
N ASP A 384 10.23 15.65 -35.90
CA ASP A 384 10.65 14.23 -35.93
C ASP A 384 11.08 13.74 -34.54
N ILE A 385 10.06 13.38 -33.75
CA ILE A 385 10.17 12.98 -32.37
C ILE A 385 10.06 11.47 -32.31
N THR A 386 11.24 10.84 -32.32
CA THR A 386 11.38 9.42 -31.98
C THR A 386 11.13 9.20 -30.49
N GLU A 387 10.71 7.99 -30.10
CA GLU A 387 10.58 7.58 -28.70
C GLU A 387 11.88 7.84 -27.90
N THR A 388 13.03 7.63 -28.55
CA THR A 388 14.36 7.92 -28.01
C THR A 388 14.55 9.41 -27.66
N THR A 389 13.97 10.30 -28.47
CA THR A 389 14.00 11.75 -28.20
C THR A 389 13.17 12.07 -26.96
N VAL A 390 11.93 11.56 -26.87
CA VAL A 390 11.05 11.78 -25.71
C VAL A 390 11.71 11.26 -24.43
N ARG A 391 12.26 10.05 -24.44
CA ARG A 391 12.96 9.48 -23.28
C ARG A 391 14.17 10.32 -22.85
N ARG A 392 14.94 10.85 -23.82
CA ARG A 392 16.09 11.71 -23.51
C ARG A 392 15.64 13.00 -22.83
N ILE A 393 14.54 13.60 -23.29
CA ILE A 393 13.96 14.79 -22.66
C ILE A 393 13.49 14.46 -21.24
N GLN A 394 12.76 13.35 -21.04
CA GLN A 394 12.32 12.88 -19.71
C GLN A 394 13.49 12.70 -18.73
N ILE A 395 14.56 12.02 -19.15
CA ILE A 395 15.75 11.81 -18.32
C ILE A 395 16.41 13.15 -17.98
N ARG A 396 16.57 14.04 -18.97
CA ARG A 396 17.16 15.37 -18.75
C ARG A 396 16.36 16.19 -17.74
N GLU A 397 15.04 16.23 -17.89
CA GLU A 397 14.16 16.93 -16.96
C GLU A 397 14.20 16.32 -15.56
N ALA A 398 14.23 14.99 -15.44
CA ALA A 398 14.34 14.31 -14.16
C ALA A 398 15.67 14.63 -13.44
N ILE A 399 16.79 14.64 -14.16
CA ILE A 399 18.11 15.02 -13.62
C ILE A 399 18.10 16.49 -13.19
N ARG A 400 17.55 17.38 -14.04
CA ARG A 400 17.47 18.81 -13.73
C ARG A 400 16.63 19.05 -12.46
N ALA A 401 15.44 18.45 -12.38
CA ALA A 401 14.57 18.55 -11.22
C ALA A 401 15.22 17.97 -9.96
N HIS A 402 15.97 16.87 -10.09
CA HIS A 402 16.75 16.30 -8.99
C HIS A 402 17.76 17.31 -8.43
N LEU A 403 18.61 17.88 -9.30
CA LEU A 403 19.66 18.81 -8.90
C LEU A 403 19.08 20.12 -8.33
N GLU A 404 18.01 20.65 -8.91
CA GLU A 404 17.28 21.80 -8.37
C GLU A 404 16.77 21.50 -6.95
N LYS A 405 16.19 20.31 -6.74
CA LYS A 405 15.67 19.90 -5.43
C LYS A 405 16.78 19.64 -4.42
N GLU A 406 17.85 18.97 -4.84
CA GLU A 406 19.02 18.69 -4.02
C GLU A 406 19.68 19.97 -3.53
N ARG A 407 19.88 20.96 -4.42
CA ARG A 407 20.44 22.26 -4.04
C ARG A 407 19.64 22.94 -2.92
N MET A 408 18.31 22.80 -2.91
CA MET A 408 17.45 23.37 -1.88
C MET A 408 17.45 22.57 -0.57
N LEU A 409 17.59 21.24 -0.64
CA LEU A 409 17.41 20.34 0.50
C LEU A 409 18.72 19.94 1.18
N PHE A 410 19.84 20.02 0.46
CA PHE A 410 21.16 19.61 0.94
C PHE A 410 21.58 20.39 2.18
N SER A 411 21.37 21.72 2.19
CA SER A 411 21.65 22.58 3.35
C SER A 411 20.83 22.23 4.59
N ARG A 412 19.72 21.48 4.42
CA ARG A 412 18.85 21.01 5.49
C ARG A 412 19.17 19.58 5.94
N GLY A 413 20.25 18.98 5.41
CA GLY A 413 20.64 17.59 5.69
C GLY A 413 19.69 16.55 5.10
N VAL A 414 18.85 16.92 4.13
CA VAL A 414 17.87 16.03 3.51
C VAL A 414 18.39 15.56 2.15
N LYS A 415 18.65 14.25 2.01
CA LYS A 415 19.10 13.64 0.75
C LYS A 415 17.93 13.50 -0.23
N THR A 416 18.11 14.02 -1.45
CA THR A 416 17.15 13.86 -2.55
C THR A 416 17.41 12.53 -3.28
N LEU A 417 16.35 11.87 -3.74
CA LEU A 417 16.42 10.62 -4.50
C LEU A 417 15.53 10.76 -5.74
N SER A 418 15.95 10.17 -6.86
CA SER A 418 15.15 10.00 -8.08
C SER A 418 15.07 8.51 -8.41
N LEU A 419 13.89 8.08 -8.85
CA LEU A 419 13.61 6.71 -9.26
C LEU A 419 13.16 6.69 -10.73
#